data_AF-A0A3P7LYA4-F1
#
_entry.id   AF-A0A3P7LYA4-F1
#
_cell.length_a   1.000
_cell.length_b   1.000
_cell.length_c   1.000
_cell.angle_alpha   90.00
_cell.angle_beta   90.00
_cell.angle_gamma   90.00
#
_symmetry.space_group_name_H-M   'P 1'
#
loop_
_entity.id
_entity.type
_entity.pdbx_description
1 polymer ?
#
loop_
_entity_poly.entity_id
_entity_poly.type
_entity_poly.pdbx_seq_one_letter_code
_entity_poly.pdbx_strand_id
1 'polypeptide(L)'
;MRHPMVLNFVNERLLDCAFFYTLHVLAFAIFLLLLSSHIFSHSTAKDIAVTAFIALFLFFMLLKGAIKARISHSISFWFVIAYAFNIATYVATFLYVWLPTIFSYDDYHEEQKKIVLWFLPIVAIISAWVNFLYILRKSPYGIYIFMMCRILRSFGHVSFNLHFFPFFP
;
A
#
# COMPACT_ATOMS: atom_id res chain seq x y z
N MET A 1 -25.28 -24.10 -12.56
CA MET A 1 -24.84 -22.67 -12.61
C MET A 1 -25.00 -22.02 -14.00
N ARG A 2 -25.93 -22.45 -14.87
CA ARG A 2 -26.21 -21.81 -16.17
C ARG A 2 -27.65 -21.29 -16.29
N HIS A 3 -28.34 -21.14 -15.17
CA HIS A 3 -29.69 -20.62 -15.17
C HIS A 3 -29.63 -19.11 -15.46
N PRO A 4 -30.40 -18.57 -16.43
CA PRO A 4 -30.27 -17.20 -16.90
C PRO A 4 -30.48 -16.17 -15.77
N MET A 5 -31.40 -16.44 -14.83
CA MET A 5 -31.61 -15.58 -13.66
C MET A 5 -30.39 -15.54 -12.72
N VAL A 6 -29.66 -16.66 -12.58
CA VAL A 6 -28.45 -16.72 -11.76
C VAL A 6 -27.30 -15.98 -12.46
N LEU A 7 -27.21 -16.06 -13.79
CA LEU A 7 -26.23 -15.27 -14.54
C LEU A 7 -26.49 -13.77 -14.41
N ASN A 8 -27.75 -13.32 -14.53
CA ASN A 8 -28.08 -11.90 -14.40
C ASN A 8 -27.74 -11.36 -13.00
N PHE A 9 -28.10 -12.11 -11.94
CA PHE A 9 -27.77 -11.74 -10.57
C PHE A 9 -26.25 -11.70 -10.32
N VAL A 10 -25.50 -12.68 -10.82
CA VAL A 10 -24.04 -12.68 -10.71
C VAL A 10 -23.44 -11.51 -11.47
N ASN A 11 -23.96 -11.18 -12.65
CA ASN A 11 -23.46 -10.09 -13.47
C ASN A 11 -23.64 -8.72 -12.80
N GLU A 12 -24.82 -8.44 -12.23
CA GLU A 12 -25.08 -7.21 -11.46
C GLU A 12 -24.12 -7.08 -10.26
N ARG A 13 -23.95 -8.16 -9.48
CA ARG A 13 -23.04 -8.15 -8.33
C ARG A 13 -21.57 -8.02 -8.73
N LEU A 14 -21.19 -8.58 -9.87
CA LEU A 14 -19.84 -8.49 -10.39
C LEU A 14 -19.56 -7.07 -10.92
N LEU A 15 -20.53 -6.43 -11.57
CA LEU A 15 -20.47 -5.02 -11.99
C LEU A 15 -20.33 -4.07 -10.80
N ASP A 16 -21.14 -4.23 -9.75
CA ASP A 16 -21.04 -3.41 -8.53
C ASP A 16 -19.66 -3.56 -7.85
N CYS A 17 -19.19 -4.80 -7.75
CA CYS A 17 -17.89 -5.10 -7.14
C CYS A 17 -16.73 -4.56 -8.00
N ALA A 18 -16.84 -4.67 -9.32
CA ALA A 18 -15.88 -4.12 -10.27
C ALA A 18 -15.84 -2.59 -10.21
N PHE A 19 -16.99 -1.92 -10.14
CA PHE A 19 -17.08 -0.47 -10.03
C PHE A 19 -16.44 0.05 -8.74
N PHE A 20 -16.74 -0.58 -7.60
CA PHE A 20 -16.09 -0.22 -6.34
C PHE A 20 -14.57 -0.44 -6.38
N TYR A 21 -14.14 -1.53 -7.03
CA TYR A 21 -12.72 -1.83 -7.21
C TYR A 21 -12.02 -0.82 -8.13
N THR A 22 -12.62 -0.43 -9.26
CA THR A 22 -12.03 0.57 -10.17
C THR A 22 -11.92 1.94 -9.51
N LEU A 23 -12.91 2.36 -8.72
CA LEU A 23 -12.82 3.57 -7.90
C LEU A 23 -11.66 3.50 -6.90
N HIS A 24 -11.47 2.36 -6.25
CA HIS A 24 -10.37 2.17 -5.31
C HIS A 24 -9.00 2.26 -5.99
N VAL A 25 -8.84 1.64 -7.17
CA VAL A 25 -7.63 1.73 -7.99
C VAL A 25 -7.37 3.17 -8.43
N LEU A 26 -8.41 3.86 -8.92
CA LEU A 26 -8.31 5.24 -9.39
C LEU A 26 -7.92 6.20 -8.27
N ALA A 27 -8.51 6.04 -7.08
CA ALA A 27 -8.14 6.86 -5.93
C ALA A 27 -6.68 6.61 -5.51
N PHE A 28 -6.20 5.37 -5.53
CA PHE A 28 -4.80 5.05 -5.24
C PHE A 28 -3.84 5.58 -6.32
N ALA A 29 -4.28 5.66 -7.58
CA ALA A 29 -3.52 6.30 -8.65
C ALA A 29 -3.42 7.83 -8.43
N ILE A 30 -4.51 8.49 -8.01
CA ILE A 30 -4.49 9.91 -7.63
C ILE A 30 -3.53 10.15 -6.46
N PHE A 31 -3.51 9.26 -5.46
CA PHE A 31 -2.57 9.33 -4.35
C PHE A 31 -1.10 9.28 -4.81
N LEU A 32 -0.77 8.35 -5.70
CA LEU A 32 0.58 8.25 -6.27
C LEU A 32 0.94 9.49 -7.07
N LEU A 33 -0.01 10.07 -7.81
CA LEU A 33 0.20 11.31 -8.57
C LEU A 33 0.47 12.49 -7.62
N LEU A 34 -0.32 12.62 -6.55
CA LEU A 34 -0.11 13.63 -5.51
C LEU A 34 1.26 13.48 -4.83
N LEU A 35 1.63 12.26 -4.45
CA LEU A 35 2.94 11.96 -3.84
C LEU A 35 4.10 12.30 -4.79
N SER A 36 3.97 11.92 -6.06
CA SER A 36 4.93 12.28 -7.12
C SER A 36 5.04 13.80 -7.28
N SER A 37 3.90 14.51 -7.34
CA SER A 37 3.88 15.97 -7.46
C SER A 37 4.52 16.70 -6.27
N HIS A 38 4.39 16.15 -5.06
CA HIS A 38 5.05 16.65 -3.86
C HIS A 38 6.58 16.47 -3.95
N ILE A 39 7.05 15.31 -4.44
CA ILE A 39 8.49 15.04 -4.62
C ILE A 39 9.12 16.02 -5.62
N PHE A 40 8.45 16.35 -6.72
CA PHE A 40 8.99 17.26 -7.73
C PHE A 40 8.98 18.74 -7.30
N SER A 41 8.01 19.15 -6.47
CA SER A 41 7.89 20.54 -6.04
C SER A 41 7.13 20.62 -4.72
N HIS A 42 7.81 21.15 -3.70
CA HIS A 42 7.22 21.39 -2.39
C HIS A 42 6.29 22.61 -2.43
N SER A 43 5.08 22.43 -1.90
CA SER A 43 4.09 23.48 -1.74
C SER A 43 3.15 23.09 -0.60
N THR A 44 2.88 24.03 0.30
CA THR A 44 2.01 23.82 1.46
C THR A 44 0.61 23.34 1.06
N ALA A 45 0.10 23.78 -0.09
CA ALA A 45 -1.18 23.31 -0.63
C ALA A 45 -1.17 21.81 -0.96
N LYS A 46 -0.05 21.30 -1.49
CA LYS A 46 0.11 19.87 -1.80
C LYS A 46 0.25 19.05 -0.53
N ASP A 47 0.95 19.57 0.48
CA ASP A 47 1.16 18.91 1.77
C ASP A 47 -0.19 18.70 2.49
N ILE A 48 -1.03 19.74 2.48
CA ILE A 48 -2.41 19.68 2.99
C ILE A 48 -3.24 18.69 2.17
N ALA A 49 -3.15 18.71 0.84
CA ALA A 49 -3.90 17.78 -0.02
C ALA A 49 -3.52 16.30 0.23
N VAL A 50 -2.21 16.00 0.34
CA VAL A 50 -1.70 14.66 0.66
C VAL A 50 -2.17 14.24 2.05
N THR A 51 -2.08 15.13 3.05
CA THR A 51 -2.52 14.84 4.42
C THR A 51 -4.02 14.59 4.51
N ALA A 52 -4.84 15.42 3.83
CA ALA A 52 -6.29 15.26 3.77
C ALA A 52 -6.68 13.92 3.10
N PHE A 53 -5.97 13.55 2.03
CA PHE A 53 -6.15 12.27 1.37
C PHE A 53 -5.83 11.09 2.31
N ILE A 54 -4.68 11.15 3.01
CA ILE A 54 -4.29 10.12 3.99
C ILE A 54 -5.34 10.00 5.11
N ALA A 55 -5.81 11.12 5.66
CA ALA A 55 -6.81 11.13 6.72
C ALA A 55 -8.13 10.46 6.28
N LEU A 56 -8.62 10.79 5.08
CA LEU A 56 -9.82 10.19 4.51
C LEU A 56 -9.67 8.67 4.32
N PHE A 57 -8.53 8.23 3.77
CA PHE A 57 -8.27 6.81 3.53
C PHE A 57 -8.06 6.01 4.81
N LEU A 58 -7.37 6.58 5.80
CA LEU A 58 -7.24 5.99 7.13
C LEU A 58 -8.61 5.79 7.77
N PHE A 59 -9.51 6.77 7.67
CA PHE A 59 -10.88 6.64 8.18
C PHE A 59 -11.62 5.46 7.54
N PHE A 60 -11.64 5.37 6.21
CA PHE A 60 -12.25 4.22 5.52
C PHE A 60 -11.61 2.89 5.89
N MET A 61 -10.30 2.88 6.11
CA MET A 61 -9.56 1.67 6.46
C MET A 61 -9.84 1.23 7.91
N LEU A 62 -10.00 2.16 8.86
CA LEU A 62 -10.45 1.88 10.23
C LEU A 62 -11.89 1.34 10.24
N LEU A 63 -12.80 1.94 9.47
CA LEU A 63 -14.16 1.44 9.29
C LEU A 63 -14.18 0.01 8.76
N LYS A 64 -13.39 -0.27 7.71
CA LYS A 64 -13.26 -1.61 7.14
C LYS A 64 -12.71 -2.62 8.16
N GLY A 65 -11.74 -2.20 8.98
CA GLY A 65 -11.20 -3.00 10.08
C GLY A 65 -12.26 -3.32 11.13
N ALA A 66 -13.00 -2.31 11.59
CA ALA A 66 -14.04 -2.44 12.59
C ALA A 66 -15.21 -3.32 12.11
N ILE A 67 -15.71 -3.12 10.90
CA ILE A 67 -16.77 -3.95 10.31
C ILE A 67 -16.30 -5.40 10.22
N LYS A 68 -15.07 -5.63 9.74
CA LYS A 68 -14.55 -6.99 9.59
C LYS A 68 -14.32 -7.68 10.95
N ALA A 69 -13.87 -6.95 11.97
CA ALA A 69 -13.73 -7.46 13.33
C ALA A 69 -15.08 -7.83 13.97
N ARG A 70 -16.16 -7.14 13.60
CA ARG A 70 -17.51 -7.40 14.12
C ARG A 70 -18.22 -8.56 13.42
N ILE A 71 -18.05 -8.70 12.10
CA ILE A 71 -18.74 -9.72 11.30
C ILE A 71 -17.98 -11.05 11.28
N SER A 72 -16.64 -11.02 11.34
CA SER A 72 -15.82 -12.21 11.14
C SER A 72 -15.29 -12.75 12.47
N HIS A 73 -15.72 -13.98 12.83
CA HIS A 73 -15.25 -14.69 14.02
C HIS A 73 -13.77 -15.10 13.93
N SER A 74 -13.16 -15.08 12.73
CA SER A 74 -11.75 -15.39 12.51
C SER A 74 -11.12 -14.48 11.46
N ILE A 75 -10.20 -13.62 11.89
CA ILE A 75 -9.45 -12.75 10.98
C ILE A 75 -8.28 -13.54 10.38
N SER A 76 -8.20 -13.61 9.05
CA SER A 76 -7.07 -14.26 8.38
C SER A 76 -5.74 -13.53 8.67
N PHE A 77 -4.69 -14.27 9.00
CA PHE A 77 -3.34 -13.73 9.23
C PHE A 77 -2.85 -12.85 8.06
N TRP A 78 -3.08 -13.27 6.82
CA TRP A 78 -2.73 -12.49 5.62
C TRP A 78 -3.46 -11.16 5.53
N PHE A 79 -4.68 -11.08 6.07
CA PHE A 79 -5.40 -9.82 6.15
C PHE A 79 -4.76 -8.89 7.18
N VAL A 80 -4.34 -9.40 8.34
CA VAL A 80 -3.68 -8.59 9.37
C VAL A 80 -2.38 -8.01 8.84
N ILE A 81 -1.55 -8.82 8.17
CA ILE A 81 -0.30 -8.35 7.56
C ILE A 81 -0.59 -7.26 6.52
N ALA A 82 -1.51 -7.51 5.59
CA ALA A 82 -1.82 -6.52 4.55
C ALA A 82 -2.42 -5.23 5.13
N TYR A 83 -3.21 -5.35 6.19
CA TYR A 83 -3.80 -4.21 6.91
C TYR A 83 -2.73 -3.39 7.63
N ALA A 84 -1.85 -4.05 8.38
CA ALA A 84 -0.75 -3.42 9.10
C ALA A 84 0.25 -2.75 8.15
N PHE A 85 0.59 -3.41 7.04
CA PHE A 85 1.44 -2.82 6.01
C PHE A 85 0.82 -1.56 5.41
N ASN A 86 -0.50 -1.54 5.19
CA ASN A 86 -1.18 -0.37 4.65
C ASN A 86 -1.18 0.80 5.65
N ILE A 87 -1.40 0.54 6.94
CA ILE A 87 -1.22 1.54 8.02
C ILE A 87 0.20 2.10 7.99
N ALA A 88 1.20 1.22 7.98
CA ALA A 88 2.60 1.61 8.01
C ALA A 88 2.95 2.52 6.83
N THR A 89 2.45 2.22 5.62
CA THR A 89 2.62 3.08 4.43
C THR A 89 2.03 4.49 4.64
N TYR A 90 0.81 4.58 5.16
CA TYR A 90 0.17 5.87 5.40
C TYR A 90 0.88 6.68 6.49
N VAL A 91 1.31 6.03 7.57
CA VAL A 91 2.11 6.66 8.63
C VAL A 91 3.45 7.12 8.07
N ALA A 92 4.15 6.30 7.28
CA ALA A 92 5.41 6.66 6.66
C ALA A 92 5.28 7.86 5.71
N THR A 93 4.17 7.92 4.95
CA THR A 93 3.91 9.05 4.05
C THR A 93 3.57 10.32 4.83
N PHE A 94 2.77 10.21 5.88
CA PHE A 94 2.47 11.34 6.77
C PHE A 94 3.74 11.89 7.42
N LEU A 95 4.57 11.00 7.97
CA LEU A 95 5.87 11.36 8.53
C LEU A 95 6.77 11.99 7.48
N TYR A 96 6.77 11.50 6.24
CA TYR A 96 7.58 12.07 5.16
C TYR A 96 7.18 13.52 4.83
N VAL A 97 5.88 13.82 4.80
CA VAL A 97 5.38 15.18 4.52
C VAL A 97 5.71 16.16 5.66
N TRP A 98 5.64 15.72 6.92
CA TRP A 98 5.72 16.61 8.08
C TRP A 98 7.05 16.59 8.85
N LEU A 99 7.89 15.55 8.72
CA LEU A 99 9.23 15.56 9.36
C LEU A 99 10.10 16.74 8.95
N PRO A 100 10.19 17.11 7.65
CA PRO A 100 11.03 18.23 7.22
C PRO A 100 10.66 19.55 7.91
N THR A 101 9.37 19.80 8.15
CA THR A 101 8.88 21.03 8.79
C THR A 101 9.04 21.01 10.31
N ILE A 102 8.97 19.85 10.94
CA ILE A 102 9.23 19.70 12.39
C ILE A 102 10.72 19.83 12.67
N PHE A 103 11.58 19.20 11.86
CA PHE A 103 13.03 19.23 12.05
C PHE A 103 13.69 20.57 11.70
N SER A 104 13.02 21.45 10.94
CA SER A 104 13.50 22.82 10.75
C SER A 104 13.34 23.72 11.98
N TYR A 105 12.64 23.26 13.03
CA TYR A 105 12.37 24.06 14.24
C TYR A 105 13.37 23.82 15.38
N ASP A 106 14.27 22.84 15.23
CA ASP A 106 15.25 22.44 16.24
C ASP A 106 16.61 22.24 15.54
N ASP A 107 17.71 22.69 16.13
CA ASP A 107 19.07 22.59 15.57
C ASP A 107 19.84 21.36 16.07
N TYR A 108 19.26 20.53 16.95
CA TYR A 108 19.95 19.36 17.50
C TYR A 108 20.11 18.20 16.49
N HIS A 109 21.27 17.54 16.45
CA HIS A 109 21.59 16.31 15.68
C HIS A 109 21.34 16.37 14.16
N GLU A 110 21.95 17.33 13.45
CA GLU A 110 21.80 17.50 11.99
C GLU A 110 22.14 16.25 11.15
N GLU A 111 23.18 15.49 11.51
CA GLU A 111 23.58 14.30 10.75
C GLU A 111 22.51 13.21 10.78
N GLN A 112 21.88 12.99 11.94
CA GLN A 112 20.80 12.00 12.08
C GLN A 112 19.55 12.44 11.33
N LYS A 113 19.22 13.74 11.38
CA LYS A 113 18.11 14.32 10.60
C LYS A 113 18.30 14.09 9.12
N LYS A 114 19.50 14.33 8.60
CA LYS A 114 19.84 14.13 7.18
C LYS A 114 19.65 12.68 6.74
N ILE A 115 20.09 11.72 7.56
CA ILE A 115 19.90 10.28 7.28
C ILE A 115 18.42 9.92 7.25
N VAL A 116 17.65 10.36 8.25
CA VAL A 116 16.21 10.07 8.36
C VAL A 116 15.44 10.71 7.21
N LEU A 117 15.70 11.99 6.90
CA LEU A 117 15.06 12.75 5.82
C LEU A 117 15.35 12.16 4.44
N TRP A 118 16.51 11.55 4.23
CA TRP A 118 16.84 10.86 2.98
C TRP A 118 16.23 9.47 2.87
N PHE A 119 16.16 8.74 3.98
CA PHE A 119 15.68 7.36 3.98
C PHE A 119 14.14 7.28 3.93
N LEU A 120 13.43 8.17 4.63
CA LEU A 120 11.97 8.20 4.68
C LEU A 120 11.28 8.23 3.31
N PRO A 121 11.64 9.14 2.37
CA PRO A 121 11.00 9.20 1.05
C PRO A 121 11.15 7.90 0.27
N ILE A 122 12.34 7.26 0.34
CA ILE A 122 12.58 5.99 -0.34
C ILE A 122 11.62 4.92 0.18
N VAL A 123 11.49 4.81 1.51
CA VAL A 123 10.56 3.86 2.15
C VAL A 123 9.10 4.19 1.81
N ALA A 124 8.70 5.46 1.86
CA ALA A 124 7.34 5.90 1.55
C ALA A 124 6.94 5.60 0.10
N ILE A 125 7.84 5.86 -0.86
CA ILE A 125 7.61 5.58 -2.28
C ILE A 125 7.50 4.07 -2.53
N ILE A 126 8.48 3.29 -2.05
CA ILE A 126 8.47 1.83 -2.26
C ILE A 126 7.22 1.20 -1.63
N SER A 127 6.86 1.61 -0.41
CA SER A 127 5.68 1.08 0.27
C SER A 127 4.37 1.46 -0.42
N ALA A 128 4.26 2.68 -0.96
CA ALA A 128 3.12 3.11 -1.77
C ALA A 128 2.96 2.26 -3.05
N TRP A 129 4.07 1.99 -3.76
CA TRP A 129 4.06 1.13 -4.95
C TRP A 129 3.71 -0.32 -4.64
N VAL A 130 4.26 -0.90 -3.57
CA VAL A 130 3.92 -2.27 -3.13
C VAL A 130 2.43 -2.37 -2.78
N ASN A 131 1.86 -1.36 -2.11
CA ASN A 131 0.42 -1.30 -1.83
C ASN A 131 -0.41 -1.24 -3.12
N PHE A 132 0.02 -0.46 -4.10
CA PHE A 132 -0.66 -0.37 -5.39
C PHE A 132 -0.66 -1.72 -6.13
N LEU A 133 0.48 -2.41 -6.16
CA LEU A 133 0.59 -3.77 -6.73
C LEU A 133 -0.30 -4.77 -5.97
N TYR A 134 -0.39 -4.65 -4.65
CA TYR A 134 -1.29 -5.49 -3.84
C TYR A 134 -2.76 -5.29 -4.20
N ILE A 135 -3.18 -4.05 -4.49
CA ILE A 135 -4.54 -3.77 -4.98
C ILE A 135 -4.73 -4.40 -6.36
N LEU A 136 -3.80 -4.16 -7.29
CA LEU A 136 -3.86 -4.69 -8.66
C LEU A 136 -3.90 -6.23 -8.73
N ARG A 137 -3.35 -6.94 -7.74
CA ARG A 137 -3.44 -8.40 -7.63
C ARG A 137 -4.88 -8.93 -7.61
N LYS A 138 -5.87 -8.12 -7.20
CA LYS A 138 -7.27 -8.52 -7.18
C LYS A 138 -7.99 -8.33 -8.52
N SER A 139 -7.35 -7.68 -9.49
CA SER A 139 -7.90 -7.53 -10.85
C SER A 139 -7.91 -8.86 -11.62
N PRO A 140 -8.69 -8.98 -12.70
CA PRO A 140 -8.60 -10.12 -13.62
C PRO A 140 -7.19 -10.32 -14.22
N TYR A 141 -6.39 -9.26 -14.32
CA TYR A 141 -4.97 -9.33 -14.73
C TYR A 141 -4.00 -9.60 -13.56
N GLY A 142 -4.52 -9.78 -12.34
CA GLY A 142 -3.75 -10.04 -11.14
C GLY A 142 -2.97 -11.36 -11.17
N ILE A 143 -3.27 -12.24 -12.13
CA ILE A 143 -2.51 -13.48 -12.37
C ILE A 143 -1.04 -13.19 -12.72
N TYR A 144 -0.76 -12.12 -13.47
CA TYR A 144 0.61 -11.73 -13.82
C TYR A 144 1.39 -11.25 -12.59
N ILE A 145 0.75 -10.48 -11.71
CA ILE A 145 1.34 -10.03 -10.45
C ILE A 145 1.61 -11.23 -9.54
N PHE A 146 0.69 -12.19 -9.50
CA PHE A 146 0.89 -13.43 -8.75
C PHE A 146 2.07 -14.25 -9.30
N MET A 147 2.20 -14.36 -10.63
CA MET A 147 3.35 -15.01 -11.28
C MET A 147 4.66 -14.30 -10.93
N MET A 148 4.71 -12.96 -10.99
CA MET A 148 5.89 -12.19 -10.56
C MET A 148 6.26 -12.45 -9.10
N CYS A 149 5.31 -12.40 -8.16
CA CYS A 149 5.57 -12.70 -6.76
C CYS A 149 6.11 -14.13 -6.55
N ARG A 150 5.66 -15.09 -7.36
CA ARG A 150 6.12 -16.48 -7.30
C ARG A 150 7.56 -16.61 -7.81
N ILE A 151 7.90 -15.90 -8.89
CA ILE A 151 9.26 -15.84 -9.43
C ILE A 151 10.23 -15.21 -8.41
N LEU A 152 9.85 -14.10 -7.78
CA LEU A 152 10.66 -13.45 -6.74
C LEU A 152 10.91 -14.36 -5.54
N ARG A 153 9.89 -15.11 -5.07
CA ARG A 153 10.07 -16.11 -4.02
C ARG A 153 11.00 -17.25 -4.45
N SER A 154 10.91 -17.67 -5.71
CA SER A 154 11.82 -18.69 -6.27
C SER A 154 13.27 -18.21 -6.25
N PHE A 155 13.53 -16.97 -6.67
CA PHE A 155 14.87 -16.38 -6.57
C PHE A 155 15.34 -16.27 -5.12
N GLY A 156 14.48 -15.85 -4.19
CA GLY A 156 14.82 -15.82 -2.76
C GLY A 156 15.18 -17.19 -2.20
N HIS A 157 14.46 -18.25 -2.61
CA HIS A 157 14.77 -19.63 -2.22
C HIS A 157 16.11 -20.11 -2.82
N VAL A 158 16.41 -19.74 -4.08
CA VAL A 158 17.70 -20.04 -4.71
C VAL A 158 18.83 -19.30 -3.99
N SER A 159 18.69 -18.01 -3.71
CA SER A 159 19.70 -17.24 -2.96
C SER A 159 19.92 -17.76 -1.54
N PHE A 160 18.85 -18.17 -0.85
CA PHE A 160 18.96 -18.78 0.48
C PHE A 160 19.69 -20.13 0.43
N ASN A 161 19.42 -20.97 -0.58
CA ASN A 161 20.16 -22.22 -0.78
C ASN A 161 21.62 -21.98 -1.21
N LEU A 162 21.89 -20.96 -2.03
CA LEU A 162 23.24 -20.61 -2.46
C LEU A 162 24.11 -20.14 -1.28
N HIS A 163 23.51 -19.45 -0.30
CA HIS A 163 24.20 -18.96 0.89
C HIS A 163 24.45 -20.05 1.95
N PHE A 164 23.79 -21.21 1.85
CA PHE A 164 23.99 -22.38 2.71
C PHE A 164 24.88 -23.47 2.10
N PHE A 165 25.25 -23.37 0.82
CA PHE A 165 26.08 -24.36 0.13
C PHE A 165 27.62 -24.25 0.29
N PRO A 166 28.24 -23.22 0.92
CA PRO A 166 29.67 -23.29 1.25
C PRO A 166 29.96 -23.85 2.66
N PHE A 167 28.96 -24.33 3.42
CA PHE A 167 29.12 -24.74 4.82
C PHE A 167 28.87 -26.22 5.15
N PHE A 168 28.79 -27.09 4.14
CA PHE A 168 28.80 -28.54 4.35
C PHE A 168 29.85 -29.19 3.44
N PRO A 169 31.03 -29.60 3.98
CA PRO A 169 31.87 -30.60 3.31
C PRO A 169 31.18 -31.97 3.27
#